data_AF-T2SSK1-F1
#
_entry.id   AF-T2SSK1-F1
#
_cell.length_a   1.000
_cell.length_b   1.000
_cell.length_c   1.000
_cell.angle_alpha   90.00
_cell.angle_beta   90.00
_cell.angle_gamma   90.00
#
_symmetry.space_group_name_H-M   'P 1'
#
loop_
_entity.id
_entity.type
_entity.pdbx_description
1 polymer ?
#
loop_
_entity_poly.entity_id
_entity_poly.type
_entity_poly.pdbx_seq_one_letter_code
_entity_poly.pdbx_strand_id
1 'polypeptide(L)'
;MQFLNKLNEFKSDVFTTPKAKEYIDIASGFHKLFKNDAKIAESLKPAITKNLSQGLATTLSGALKYQWTKFTLGTLYRNAPDRILGVKLPKALNEATAGAALKYHLKRALERSHSISEFSKNLELSAQNAKFSNNTLKIIEELTNSIKQASEEIKEKAFDFSNQKLTNEQIKELLNNAEIPTSGRDAITFGVNNLNPEIVEFLHKNNKKMIIEKASNKELELLKDANFKQNIRASLDHDAIAHILKRNGVNSVNVKNGESPITYDDIANYRYIVNNADAILRTLDNEDKEVISAFKQINGYAVVVEQAVNKKNELVLKTMFKSNGDYKNNDVYKEFSSTSLDANAKVRHRLSSHGGAEKNNT
;
A
#
# COMPACT_ATOMS: atom_id res chain seq x y z
N MET A 1 28.40 3.12 19.39
CA MET A 1 29.72 2.95 18.73
C MET A 1 30.86 2.61 19.70
N GLN A 2 30.95 3.22 20.90
CA GLN A 2 32.03 2.93 21.86
C GLN A 2 32.14 1.45 22.29
N PHE A 3 31.02 0.75 22.47
CA PHE A 3 30.99 -0.66 22.86
C PHE A 3 31.65 -1.59 21.81
N LEU A 4 31.34 -1.39 20.53
CA LEU A 4 31.87 -2.22 19.43
C LEU A 4 33.35 -1.94 19.15
N ASN A 5 33.82 -0.71 19.35
CA ASN A 5 35.24 -0.37 19.25
C ASN A 5 36.05 -1.04 20.37
N LYS A 6 35.55 -1.04 21.61
CA LYS A 6 36.18 -1.78 22.72
C LYS A 6 36.18 -3.29 22.51
N LEU A 7 35.13 -3.86 21.91
CA LEU A 7 35.09 -5.29 21.55
C LEU A 7 36.19 -5.68 20.54
N ASN A 8 36.59 -4.76 19.67
CA ASN A 8 37.63 -5.00 18.68
C ASN A 8 39.03 -5.12 19.31
N GLU A 9 39.26 -4.48 20.46
CA GLU A 9 40.50 -4.58 21.23
C GLU A 9 40.72 -6.01 21.77
N PHE A 10 39.64 -6.75 22.03
CA PHE A 10 39.69 -8.12 22.54
C PHE A 10 39.61 -9.20 21.43
N LYS A 11 39.61 -8.78 20.16
CA LYS A 11 39.35 -9.67 19.01
C LYS A 11 40.37 -10.78 18.85
N SER A 12 41.64 -10.53 19.13
CA SER A 12 42.71 -11.53 19.04
C SER A 12 42.69 -12.51 20.22
N ASP A 13 42.31 -12.02 21.39
CA ASP A 13 42.60 -12.66 22.68
C ASP A 13 41.39 -13.44 23.23
N VAL A 14 40.17 -12.90 23.06
CA VAL A 14 38.93 -13.49 23.59
C VAL A 14 38.20 -14.31 22.53
N PHE A 15 38.26 -13.89 21.27
CA PHE A 15 37.51 -14.50 20.17
C PHE A 15 38.44 -15.34 19.29
N THR A 16 38.74 -16.57 19.70
CA THR A 16 39.76 -17.40 19.03
C THR A 16 39.32 -17.99 17.69
N THR A 17 38.01 -18.15 17.46
CA THR A 17 37.52 -18.78 16.23
C THR A 17 37.50 -17.80 15.05
N PRO A 18 37.83 -18.25 13.82
CA PRO A 18 37.75 -17.42 12.62
C PRO A 18 36.37 -16.80 12.40
N LYS A 19 35.30 -17.53 12.75
CA LYS A 19 33.90 -17.07 12.64
C LYS A 19 33.59 -15.91 13.59
N ALA A 20 34.09 -15.96 14.83
CA ALA A 20 33.88 -14.90 15.81
C ALA A 20 34.69 -13.63 15.46
N LYS A 21 35.93 -13.81 14.98
CA LYS A 21 36.75 -12.70 14.47
C LYS A 21 36.11 -11.99 13.28
N GLU A 22 35.55 -12.75 12.34
CA GLU A 22 34.87 -12.21 11.16
C GLU A 22 33.54 -11.48 11.53
N TYR A 23 32.80 -11.98 12.53
CA TYR A 23 31.62 -11.29 13.05
C TYR A 23 31.97 -9.92 13.65
N ILE A 24 33.06 -9.86 14.44
CA ILE A 24 33.54 -8.61 15.02
C ILE A 24 33.98 -7.65 13.92
N ASP A 25 34.72 -8.10 12.90
CA ASP A 25 35.11 -7.24 11.77
C ASP A 25 33.94 -6.61 11.04
N ILE A 26 32.87 -7.39 10.84
CA ILE A 26 31.66 -6.94 10.18
C ILE A 26 30.87 -5.97 11.07
N ALA A 27 30.72 -6.29 12.36
CA ALA A 27 29.97 -5.47 13.31
C ALA A 27 30.71 -4.16 13.64
N SER A 28 32.02 -4.20 13.83
CA SER A 28 32.86 -3.01 14.05
C SER A 28 33.04 -2.21 12.77
N GLY A 29 33.12 -2.88 11.62
CA GLY A 29 33.24 -2.28 10.28
C GLY A 29 31.91 -1.90 9.64
N PHE A 30 30.77 -2.04 10.33
CA PHE A 30 29.44 -1.80 9.77
C PHE A 30 29.30 -0.39 9.15
N HIS A 31 29.87 0.61 9.81
CA HIS A 31 29.93 2.01 9.34
C HIS A 31 30.92 2.26 8.18
N LYS A 32 31.78 1.30 7.84
CA LYS A 32 32.75 1.35 6.72
C LYS A 32 32.36 0.44 5.57
N LEU A 33 31.48 -0.55 5.81
CA LEU A 33 30.92 -1.47 4.82
C LEU A 33 29.94 -0.77 3.86
N PHE A 34 29.45 0.42 4.22
CA PHE A 34 28.71 1.29 3.31
C PHE A 34 29.64 2.37 2.78
N LYS A 35 30.16 2.18 1.55
CA LYS A 35 30.93 3.22 0.83
C LYS A 35 30.16 4.54 0.61
N ASN A 36 28.90 4.63 1.02
CA ASN A 36 28.07 5.84 0.92
C ASN A 36 27.48 6.32 2.24
N ASP A 37 27.95 5.85 3.41
CA ASP A 37 27.54 6.48 4.68
C ASP A 37 27.90 7.97 4.72
N ALA A 38 28.92 8.42 3.97
CA ALA A 38 29.23 9.83 3.79
C ALA A 38 28.12 10.60 3.03
N LYS A 39 27.56 10.05 1.93
CA LYS A 39 26.46 10.67 1.17
C LYS A 39 25.11 10.59 1.90
N ILE A 40 24.95 9.57 2.74
CA ILE A 40 23.77 9.40 3.61
C ILE A 40 23.86 10.35 4.80
N ALA A 41 25.01 10.48 5.46
CA ALA A 41 25.23 11.46 6.52
C ALA A 41 25.12 12.92 6.00
N GLU A 42 25.56 13.19 4.78
CA GLU A 42 25.43 14.50 4.12
C GLU A 42 23.98 14.82 3.69
N SER A 43 23.15 13.80 3.43
CA SER A 43 21.69 13.95 3.20
C SER A 43 20.83 13.89 4.47
N LEU A 44 21.43 13.56 5.62
CA LEU A 44 20.80 13.55 6.96
C LEU A 44 21.10 14.85 7.73
N LYS A 45 20.91 16.03 7.12
CA LYS A 45 20.80 17.27 7.90
C LYS A 45 19.74 17.06 9.00
N PRO A 46 20.02 17.44 10.27
CA PRO A 46 19.14 17.11 11.37
C PRO A 46 17.82 17.88 11.27
N ALA A 47 16.69 17.17 11.21
CA ALA A 47 15.41 17.72 11.59
C ALA A 47 15.32 17.73 13.12
N ILE A 48 15.25 18.93 13.70
CA ILE A 48 15.08 19.14 15.14
C ILE A 48 13.61 18.92 15.48
N THR A 49 13.19 17.77 16.00
CA THR A 49 11.92 17.68 16.77
C THR A 49 12.01 16.74 17.96
N LYS A 50 11.29 17.12 19.02
CA LYS A 50 11.41 16.69 20.42
C LYS A 50 10.48 15.53 20.82
N ASN A 51 9.91 14.78 19.88
CA ASN A 51 8.93 13.73 20.20
C ASN A 51 9.26 12.37 19.55
N LEU A 52 9.32 11.34 20.39
CA LEU A 52 9.73 9.97 20.08
C LEU A 52 8.78 9.23 19.10
N SER A 53 7.60 9.80 18.78
CA SER A 53 6.64 9.27 17.80
C SER A 53 6.89 9.73 16.35
N GLN A 54 7.90 10.58 16.10
CA GLN A 54 8.25 11.07 14.76
C GLN A 54 9.56 10.47 14.20
N GLY A 55 9.98 9.32 14.70
CA GLY A 55 11.32 8.76 14.45
C GLY A 55 11.52 8.05 13.11
N LEU A 56 12.42 8.63 12.30
CA LEU A 56 13.41 7.98 11.40
C LEU A 56 13.12 7.77 9.91
N ALA A 57 11.95 8.15 9.38
CA ALA A 57 11.78 8.23 7.93
C ALA A 57 10.60 9.13 7.53
N THR A 58 10.85 10.42 7.32
CA THR A 58 9.82 11.33 6.81
C THR A 58 9.51 11.12 5.32
N THR A 59 10.29 10.29 4.63
CA THR A 59 10.11 9.96 3.21
C THR A 59 9.91 8.46 3.00
N LEU A 60 9.12 8.08 1.98
CA LEU A 60 8.93 6.70 1.57
C LEU A 60 10.27 5.96 1.35
N SER A 61 11.25 6.65 0.77
CA SER A 61 12.62 6.14 0.60
C SER A 61 13.30 5.85 1.95
N GLY A 62 13.15 6.73 2.93
CA GLY A 62 13.64 6.52 4.29
C GLY A 62 13.00 5.30 4.95
N ALA A 63 11.69 5.10 4.78
CA ALA A 63 10.96 4.01 5.42
C ALA A 63 11.37 2.65 4.84
N LEU A 64 11.54 2.59 3.51
CA LEU A 64 12.09 1.44 2.80
C LEU A 64 13.53 1.14 3.25
N LYS A 65 14.39 2.17 3.37
CA LYS A 65 15.76 2.01 3.89
C LYS A 65 15.76 1.47 5.31
N TYR A 66 14.94 2.01 6.21
CA TYR A 66 14.84 1.57 7.60
C TYR A 66 14.39 0.10 7.70
N GLN A 67 13.32 -0.28 7.00
CA GLN A 67 12.83 -1.67 7.01
C GLN A 67 13.84 -2.64 6.40
N TRP A 68 14.55 -2.22 5.34
CA TRP A 68 15.66 -2.99 4.80
C TRP A 68 16.79 -3.15 5.81
N THR A 69 17.25 -2.07 6.46
CA THR A 69 18.27 -2.14 7.51
C THR A 69 17.84 -3.10 8.64
N LYS A 70 16.57 -3.05 9.05
CA LYS A 70 16.02 -3.96 10.07
C LYS A 70 16.00 -5.42 9.60
N PHE A 71 15.61 -5.70 8.36
CA PHE A 71 15.69 -7.04 7.76
C PHE A 71 17.14 -7.53 7.67
N THR A 72 18.06 -6.69 7.19
CA THR A 72 19.47 -7.03 7.10
C THR A 72 20.06 -7.34 8.48
N LEU A 73 19.82 -6.49 9.48
CA LEU A 73 20.32 -6.74 10.84
C LEU A 73 19.66 -7.96 11.52
N GLY A 74 18.35 -8.10 11.39
CA GLY A 74 17.57 -9.15 12.05
C GLY A 74 17.70 -10.53 11.40
N THR A 75 17.73 -10.58 10.06
CA THR A 75 17.63 -11.82 9.29
C THR A 75 18.98 -12.28 8.73
N LEU A 76 19.85 -11.35 8.28
CA LEU A 76 21.17 -11.69 7.73
C LEU A 76 22.24 -11.82 8.82
N TYR A 77 22.31 -10.87 9.76
CA TYR A 77 23.46 -10.79 10.68
C TYR A 77 23.25 -11.46 12.04
N ARG A 78 22.02 -11.53 12.57
CA ARG A 78 21.77 -12.10 13.91
C ARG A 78 21.81 -13.64 13.97
N ASN A 79 21.75 -14.33 12.82
CA ASN A 79 21.51 -15.80 12.76
C ASN A 79 22.69 -16.67 12.27
N ALA A 80 23.92 -16.14 12.17
CA ALA A 80 25.09 -16.96 11.78
C ALA A 80 25.50 -17.94 12.90
N PRO A 81 26.04 -19.16 12.63
CA PRO A 81 26.60 -19.71 11.39
C PRO A 81 25.80 -20.84 10.70
N ASP A 82 24.68 -21.29 11.26
CA ASP A 82 23.98 -22.51 10.80
C ASP A 82 22.72 -22.18 9.98
N ARG A 83 22.40 -20.89 9.86
CA ARG A 83 21.23 -20.36 9.17
C ARG A 83 21.61 -19.13 8.34
N ILE A 84 21.03 -19.03 7.15
CA ILE A 84 21.08 -17.82 6.31
C ILE A 84 19.64 -17.43 6.03
N LEU A 85 19.28 -16.18 6.34
CA LEU A 85 17.92 -15.66 6.15
C LEU A 85 16.82 -16.50 6.84
N GLY A 86 17.13 -17.08 8.01
CA GLY A 86 16.21 -17.95 8.76
C GLY A 86 16.11 -19.38 8.24
N VAL A 87 16.62 -19.66 7.03
CA VAL A 87 16.72 -21.01 6.45
C VAL A 87 17.89 -21.74 7.07
N LYS A 88 17.63 -22.93 7.62
CA LYS A 88 18.67 -23.80 8.19
C LYS A 88 19.48 -24.41 7.06
N LEU A 89 20.78 -24.16 7.04
CA LEU A 89 21.67 -24.78 6.06
C LEU A 89 21.80 -26.28 6.37
N PRO A 90 21.71 -27.16 5.36
CA PRO A 90 22.02 -28.57 5.53
C PRO A 90 23.43 -28.76 6.07
N LYS A 91 23.63 -29.74 6.96
CA LYS A 91 24.96 -30.03 7.55
C LYS A 91 26.05 -30.30 6.50
N ALA A 92 25.70 -30.82 5.33
CA ALA A 92 26.62 -31.04 4.20
C ALA A 92 27.11 -29.74 3.53
N LEU A 93 26.39 -28.62 3.68
CA LEU A 93 26.86 -27.29 3.25
C LEU A 93 27.61 -26.53 4.37
N ASN A 94 27.66 -27.08 5.58
CA ASN A 94 28.61 -26.64 6.60
C ASN A 94 30.03 -27.16 6.33
N GLU A 95 30.23 -27.97 5.28
CA GLU A 95 31.56 -28.30 4.78
C GLU A 95 32.27 -27.01 4.35
N ALA A 96 33.51 -26.84 4.84
CA ALA A 96 34.23 -25.56 4.88
C ALA A 96 34.38 -24.85 3.51
N THR A 97 34.19 -25.55 2.39
CA THR A 97 34.39 -25.04 1.03
C THR A 97 33.09 -24.53 0.37
N ALA A 98 32.00 -25.30 0.40
CA ALA A 98 30.75 -24.92 -0.29
C ALA A 98 29.96 -23.84 0.46
N GLY A 99 29.87 -23.95 1.79
CA GLY A 99 29.26 -22.93 2.63
C GLY A 99 30.03 -21.61 2.62
N ALA A 100 31.37 -21.66 2.57
CA ALA A 100 32.21 -20.48 2.45
C ALA A 100 32.04 -19.77 1.10
N ALA A 101 31.94 -20.53 0.00
CA ALA A 101 31.67 -19.97 -1.33
C ALA A 101 30.30 -19.28 -1.38
N LEU A 102 29.23 -19.94 -0.91
CA LEU A 102 27.90 -19.33 -0.83
C LEU A 102 27.90 -18.05 0.02
N LYS A 103 28.57 -18.09 1.19
CA LYS A 103 28.74 -16.93 2.08
C LYS A 103 29.46 -15.78 1.39
N TYR A 104 30.54 -16.06 0.65
CA TYR A 104 31.28 -15.06 -0.11
C TYR A 104 30.41 -14.39 -1.18
N HIS A 105 29.66 -15.18 -1.94
CA HIS A 105 28.78 -14.66 -2.98
C HIS A 105 27.61 -13.84 -2.41
N LEU A 106 27.03 -14.25 -1.28
CA LEU A 106 26.03 -13.45 -0.56
C LEU A 106 26.60 -12.13 -0.02
N LYS A 107 27.78 -12.18 0.60
CA LYS A 107 28.48 -10.99 1.10
C LYS A 107 28.76 -10.01 -0.05
N ARG A 108 29.28 -10.51 -1.17
CA ARG A 108 29.61 -9.71 -2.34
C ARG A 108 28.36 -9.12 -3.03
N ALA A 109 27.26 -9.89 -3.09
CA ALA A 109 25.98 -9.36 -3.56
C ALA A 109 25.48 -8.24 -2.64
N LEU A 110 25.59 -8.40 -1.32
CA LEU A 110 25.18 -7.39 -0.35
C LEU A 110 26.01 -6.11 -0.43
N GLU A 111 27.35 -6.23 -0.48
CA GLU A 111 28.29 -5.10 -0.59
C GLU A 111 28.08 -4.27 -1.87
N ARG A 112 27.54 -4.88 -2.93
CA ARG A 112 27.31 -4.26 -4.24
C ARG A 112 25.89 -3.74 -4.44
N SER A 113 25.02 -3.87 -3.44
CA SER A 113 23.60 -3.57 -3.60
C SER A 113 23.15 -2.43 -2.70
N HIS A 114 22.46 -1.47 -3.30
CA HIS A 114 21.86 -0.33 -2.62
C HIS A 114 20.37 -0.53 -2.32
N SER A 115 19.76 -1.60 -2.81
CA SER A 115 18.36 -1.97 -2.56
C SER A 115 18.17 -3.49 -2.50
N ILE A 116 17.03 -3.94 -1.97
CA ILE A 116 16.64 -5.36 -1.97
C ILE A 116 16.59 -5.92 -3.40
N SER A 117 16.04 -5.16 -4.33
CA SER A 117 15.91 -5.56 -5.74
C SER A 117 17.29 -5.77 -6.39
N GLU A 118 18.23 -4.88 -6.10
CA GLU A 118 19.60 -4.98 -6.60
C GLU A 118 20.33 -6.15 -5.95
N PHE A 119 20.08 -6.40 -4.65
CA PHE A 119 20.62 -7.56 -3.95
C PHE A 119 20.15 -8.88 -4.56
N SER A 120 18.84 -9.05 -4.79
CA SER A 120 18.30 -10.23 -5.48
C SER A 120 18.93 -10.42 -6.85
N LYS A 121 19.01 -9.35 -7.66
CA LYS A 121 19.61 -9.39 -8.99
C LYS A 121 21.09 -9.78 -8.95
N ASN A 122 21.86 -9.17 -8.04
CA ASN A 122 23.28 -9.45 -7.88
C ASN A 122 23.53 -10.87 -7.35
N LEU A 123 22.68 -11.37 -6.47
CA LEU A 123 22.74 -12.73 -5.96
C LEU A 123 22.45 -13.76 -7.06
N GLU A 124 21.43 -13.51 -7.88
CA GLU A 124 21.06 -14.36 -9.02
C GLU A 124 22.18 -14.40 -10.07
N LEU A 125 22.71 -13.23 -10.47
CA LEU A 125 23.86 -13.14 -11.37
C LEU A 125 25.09 -13.85 -10.79
N SER A 126 25.31 -13.72 -9.49
CA SER A 126 26.40 -14.38 -8.81
C SER A 126 26.26 -15.90 -8.78
N ALA A 127 25.03 -16.40 -8.70
CA ALA A 127 24.73 -17.83 -8.72
C ALA A 127 24.92 -18.43 -10.12
N GLN A 128 24.49 -17.71 -11.16
CA GLN A 128 24.66 -18.12 -12.56
C GLN A 128 26.14 -18.20 -12.97
N ASN A 129 26.96 -17.27 -12.47
CA ASN A 129 28.40 -17.23 -12.78
C ASN A 129 29.23 -18.20 -11.94
N ALA A 130 28.68 -18.72 -10.85
CA ALA A 130 29.39 -19.64 -9.96
C ALA A 130 29.15 -21.09 -10.40
N LYS A 131 30.21 -21.91 -10.41
CA LYS A 131 30.13 -23.37 -10.66
C LYS A 131 29.60 -24.11 -9.42
N PHE A 132 28.45 -23.70 -8.92
CA PHE A 132 27.82 -24.29 -7.74
C PHE A 132 27.26 -25.69 -8.04
N SER A 133 27.20 -26.54 -7.01
CA SER A 133 26.48 -27.81 -7.11
C SER A 133 24.97 -27.57 -7.20
N ASN A 134 24.23 -28.51 -7.80
CA ASN A 134 22.77 -28.45 -7.90
C ASN A 134 22.09 -28.22 -6.54
N ASN A 135 22.60 -28.85 -5.48
CA ASN A 135 22.11 -28.66 -4.11
C ASN A 135 22.29 -27.21 -3.62
N THR A 136 23.38 -26.54 -4.00
CA THR A 136 23.65 -25.15 -3.63
C THR A 136 22.78 -24.19 -4.45
N LEU A 137 22.55 -24.48 -5.74
CA LEU A 137 21.65 -23.70 -6.59
C LEU A 137 20.21 -23.72 -6.06
N LYS A 138 19.71 -24.89 -5.63
CA LYS A 138 18.38 -25.00 -5.02
C LYS A 138 18.22 -24.14 -3.76
N ILE A 139 19.26 -24.07 -2.93
CA ILE A 139 19.25 -23.21 -1.74
C ILE A 139 19.25 -21.74 -2.14
N ILE A 140 20.02 -21.36 -3.15
CA ILE A 140 20.01 -19.98 -3.66
C ILE A 140 18.63 -19.61 -4.22
N GLU A 141 17.95 -20.55 -4.88
CA GLU A 141 16.59 -20.35 -5.38
C GLU A 141 15.58 -20.15 -4.23
N GLU A 142 15.58 -21.04 -3.23
CA GLU A 142 14.76 -20.91 -2.02
C GLU A 142 15.03 -19.59 -1.28
N LEU A 143 16.31 -19.19 -1.22
CA LEU A 143 16.74 -17.94 -0.64
C LEU A 143 16.22 -16.72 -1.41
N THR A 144 16.33 -16.75 -2.74
CA THR A 144 15.87 -15.68 -3.63
C THR A 144 14.36 -15.51 -3.54
N ASN A 145 13.62 -16.62 -3.47
CA ASN A 145 12.17 -16.62 -3.26
C ASN A 145 11.79 -16.04 -1.88
N SER A 146 12.52 -16.42 -0.82
CA SER A 146 12.31 -15.87 0.53
C SER A 146 12.60 -14.36 0.59
N ILE A 147 13.66 -13.90 -0.09
CA ILE A 147 13.99 -12.47 -0.21
C ILE A 147 12.89 -11.74 -0.98
N LYS A 148 12.36 -12.33 -2.04
CA LYS A 148 11.27 -11.75 -2.82
C LYS A 148 10.02 -11.56 -1.96
N GLN A 149 9.62 -12.58 -1.20
CA GLN A 149 8.50 -12.51 -0.26
C GLN A 149 8.73 -11.43 0.82
N ALA A 150 9.89 -11.43 1.47
CA ALA A 150 10.23 -10.42 2.46
C ALA A 150 10.26 -9.00 1.86
N SER A 151 10.71 -8.86 0.61
CA SER A 151 10.67 -7.59 -0.11
C SER A 151 9.24 -7.11 -0.35
N GLU A 152 8.33 -8.02 -0.70
CA GLU A 152 6.92 -7.71 -0.93
C GLU A 152 6.26 -7.28 0.39
N GLU A 153 6.54 -7.96 1.50
CA GLU A 153 6.07 -7.56 2.84
C GLU A 153 6.62 -6.21 3.29
N ILE A 154 7.90 -5.93 3.03
CA ILE A 154 8.52 -4.64 3.36
C ILE A 154 7.90 -3.52 2.54
N LYS A 155 7.68 -3.75 1.24
CA LYS A 155 7.00 -2.79 0.36
C LYS A 155 5.57 -2.56 0.85
N GLU A 156 4.82 -3.62 1.15
CA GLU A 156 3.46 -3.46 1.64
C GLU A 156 3.42 -2.62 2.93
N LYS A 157 4.32 -2.86 3.89
CA LYS A 157 4.41 -2.06 5.12
C LYS A 157 4.89 -0.62 4.91
N ALA A 158 5.72 -0.38 3.89
CA ALA A 158 6.25 0.95 3.61
C ALA A 158 5.30 1.83 2.80
N PHE A 159 4.42 1.20 2.01
CA PHE A 159 3.44 1.87 1.15
C PHE A 159 2.03 1.83 1.74
N ASP A 160 1.85 1.38 2.97
CA ASP A 160 0.55 1.35 3.67
C ASP A 160 0.60 2.22 4.93
N PHE A 161 0.00 3.40 4.83
CA PHE A 161 -0.16 4.36 5.93
C PHE A 161 -1.52 4.26 6.60
N SER A 162 -2.31 3.20 6.37
CA SER A 162 -3.68 3.08 6.90
C SER A 162 -3.77 3.19 8.43
N ASN A 163 -2.70 2.83 9.14
CA ASN A 163 -2.61 2.89 10.60
C ASN A 163 -1.75 4.07 11.11
N GLN A 164 -1.39 5.01 10.24
CA GLN A 164 -0.54 6.16 10.56
C GLN A 164 -1.28 7.45 10.22
N LYS A 165 -1.20 8.45 11.10
CA LYS A 165 -1.73 9.78 10.79
C LYS A 165 -0.60 10.64 10.20
N LEU A 166 -0.78 11.09 8.97
CA LEU A 166 0.11 11.99 8.27
C LEU A 166 -0.38 13.44 8.42
N THR A 167 0.55 14.39 8.32
CA THR A 167 0.21 15.81 8.14
C THR A 167 -0.25 16.07 6.70
N ASN A 168 -1.01 17.15 6.49
CA ASN A 168 -1.50 17.49 5.15
C ASN A 168 -0.35 17.80 4.18
N GLU A 169 0.73 18.40 4.68
CA GLU A 169 1.95 18.68 3.93
C GLU A 169 2.62 17.38 3.44
N GLN A 170 2.76 16.38 4.32
CA GLN A 170 3.31 15.08 3.95
C GLN A 170 2.45 14.37 2.91
N ILE A 171 1.12 14.42 3.06
CA ILE A 171 0.20 13.81 2.09
C ILE A 171 0.35 14.49 0.72
N LYS A 172 0.39 15.83 0.67
CA LYS A 172 0.59 16.59 -0.57
C LYS A 172 1.94 16.30 -1.21
N GLU A 173 3.01 16.17 -0.43
CA GLU A 173 4.35 15.82 -0.93
C GLU A 173 4.33 14.43 -1.59
N LEU A 174 3.75 13.43 -0.92
CA LEU A 174 3.62 12.07 -1.46
C LEU A 174 2.79 12.04 -2.76
N LEU A 175 1.67 12.77 -2.82
CA LEU A 175 0.80 12.86 -4.01
C LEU A 175 1.42 13.67 -5.17
N ASN A 176 2.39 14.53 -4.88
CA ASN A 176 3.13 15.29 -5.90
C ASN A 176 4.34 14.56 -6.45
N ASN A 177 4.80 13.50 -5.78
CA ASN A 177 5.97 12.75 -6.21
C ASN A 177 5.65 11.89 -7.45
N ALA A 178 6.26 12.24 -8.59
CA ALA A 178 6.05 11.54 -9.86
C ALA A 178 6.65 10.12 -9.91
N GLU A 179 7.59 9.79 -9.01
CA GLU A 179 8.18 8.44 -8.91
C GLU A 179 7.26 7.46 -8.18
N ILE A 180 6.25 7.96 -7.47
CA ILE A 180 5.31 7.15 -6.69
C ILE A 180 4.08 6.86 -7.55
N PRO A 181 3.78 5.58 -7.85
CA PRO A 181 2.57 5.23 -8.57
C PRO A 181 1.31 5.69 -7.83
N THR A 182 0.37 6.28 -8.55
CA THR A 182 -0.95 6.70 -8.02
C THR A 182 -2.05 5.67 -8.27
N SER A 183 -1.71 4.54 -8.90
CA SER A 183 -2.65 3.44 -9.20
C SER A 183 -1.94 2.08 -9.24
N GLY A 184 -2.74 1.02 -9.13
CA GLY A 184 -2.26 -0.36 -9.20
C GLY A 184 -1.59 -0.87 -7.92
N ARG A 185 -0.84 -1.98 -8.05
CA ARG A 185 -0.32 -2.75 -6.90
C ARG A 185 0.63 -1.96 -6.02
N ASP A 186 1.47 -1.14 -6.64
CA ASP A 186 2.59 -0.44 -6.00
C ASP A 186 2.23 0.98 -5.53
N ALA A 187 0.94 1.35 -5.60
CA ALA A 187 0.47 2.65 -5.11
C ALA A 187 0.40 2.70 -3.58
N ILE A 188 0.70 3.88 -3.02
CA ILE A 188 0.58 4.15 -1.59
C ILE A 188 -0.89 4.10 -1.17
N THR A 189 -1.20 3.32 -0.15
CA THR A 189 -2.49 3.35 0.56
C THR A 189 -2.39 4.32 1.73
N PHE A 190 -3.21 5.36 1.75
CA PHE A 190 -3.08 6.43 2.72
C PHE A 190 -3.89 6.20 4.00
N GLY A 191 -5.01 5.51 3.96
CA GLY A 191 -5.94 5.35 5.07
C GLY A 191 -7.03 6.41 5.12
N VAL A 192 -8.22 6.01 5.57
CA VAL A 192 -9.38 6.90 5.77
C VAL A 192 -9.09 8.02 6.77
N ASN A 193 -8.25 7.75 7.76
CA ASN A 193 -7.81 8.73 8.76
C ASN A 193 -7.00 9.88 8.14
N ASN A 194 -6.45 9.73 6.94
CA ASN A 194 -5.68 10.75 6.22
C ASN A 194 -6.50 11.47 5.13
N LEU A 195 -7.72 11.03 4.85
CA LEU A 195 -8.65 11.74 3.97
C LEU A 195 -9.45 12.77 4.77
N ASN A 196 -9.29 14.04 4.43
CA ASN A 196 -10.00 15.16 5.07
C ASN A 196 -10.37 16.21 4.00
N PRO A 197 -11.22 17.22 4.32
CA PRO A 197 -11.74 18.16 3.32
C PRO A 197 -10.65 18.91 2.56
N GLU A 198 -9.57 19.30 3.26
CA GLU A 198 -8.43 19.99 2.65
C GLU A 198 -7.70 19.10 1.63
N ILE A 199 -7.52 17.82 1.95
CA ILE A 199 -6.93 16.85 1.02
C ILE A 199 -7.86 16.60 -0.17
N VAL A 200 -9.17 16.47 0.04
CA VAL A 200 -10.14 16.34 -1.07
C VAL A 200 -10.07 17.56 -1.99
N GLU A 201 -10.05 18.78 -1.43
CA GLU A 201 -9.90 20.01 -2.19
C GLU A 201 -8.59 20.03 -2.98
N PHE A 202 -7.49 19.61 -2.34
CA PHE A 202 -6.19 19.49 -3.00
C PHE A 202 -6.25 18.52 -4.19
N LEU A 203 -6.87 17.34 -4.02
CA LEU A 203 -7.02 16.36 -5.08
C LEU A 203 -7.77 16.94 -6.28
N HIS A 204 -8.87 17.64 -6.00
CA HIS A 204 -9.71 18.28 -7.00
C HIS A 204 -8.96 19.38 -7.77
N LYS A 205 -8.33 20.32 -7.06
CA LYS A 205 -7.68 21.48 -7.68
C LYS A 205 -6.39 21.16 -8.43
N ASN A 206 -5.71 20.06 -8.08
CA ASN A 206 -4.38 19.74 -8.59
C ASN A 206 -4.34 18.50 -9.48
N ASN A 207 -5.50 18.01 -9.95
CA ASN A 207 -5.60 16.85 -10.81
C ASN A 207 -4.86 15.63 -10.21
N LYS A 208 -5.20 15.28 -8.96
CA LYS A 208 -4.56 14.17 -8.25
C LYS A 208 -5.54 13.05 -7.96
N LYS A 209 -4.95 11.92 -7.59
CA LYS A 209 -5.63 10.70 -7.19
C LYS A 209 -4.99 10.15 -5.92
N MET A 210 -5.81 9.62 -5.03
CA MET A 210 -5.41 9.02 -3.76
C MET A 210 -6.03 7.63 -3.63
N ILE A 211 -5.23 6.65 -3.21
CA ILE A 211 -5.74 5.35 -2.77
C ILE A 211 -6.05 5.45 -1.27
N ILE A 212 -7.28 5.13 -0.90
CA ILE A 212 -7.78 5.36 0.45
C ILE A 212 -7.54 4.15 1.33
N GLU A 213 -8.13 3.00 1.00
CA GLU A 213 -8.02 1.78 1.81
C GLU A 213 -8.22 0.53 0.96
N LYS A 214 -7.94 -0.64 1.54
CA LYS A 214 -8.30 -1.93 0.93
C LYS A 214 -9.81 -2.14 1.01
N ALA A 215 -10.38 -2.81 0.03
CA ALA A 215 -11.79 -3.19 0.05
C ALA A 215 -12.12 -4.02 1.29
N SER A 216 -13.26 -3.75 1.91
CA SER A 216 -13.79 -4.47 3.06
C SER A 216 -14.21 -5.89 2.70
N ASN A 217 -14.34 -6.77 3.69
CA ASN A 217 -14.80 -8.15 3.47
C ASN A 217 -16.17 -8.20 2.76
N LYS A 218 -17.08 -7.26 3.07
CA LYS A 218 -18.38 -7.15 2.40
C LYS A 218 -18.23 -6.85 0.90
N GLU A 219 -17.37 -5.90 0.55
CA GLU A 219 -17.08 -5.57 -0.85
C GLU A 219 -16.41 -6.75 -1.56
N LEU A 220 -15.47 -7.43 -0.91
CA LEU A 220 -14.80 -8.61 -1.46
C LEU A 220 -15.79 -9.76 -1.74
N GLU A 221 -16.76 -9.99 -0.86
CA GLU A 221 -17.80 -11.00 -1.07
C GLU A 221 -18.68 -10.70 -2.29
N LEU A 222 -19.06 -9.43 -2.48
CA LEU A 222 -19.84 -8.98 -3.65
C LEU A 222 -19.04 -9.06 -4.96
N LEU A 223 -17.71 -8.99 -4.89
CA LEU A 223 -16.81 -8.94 -6.05
C LEU A 223 -16.14 -10.29 -6.38
N LYS A 224 -16.55 -11.40 -5.75
CA LYS A 224 -15.95 -12.73 -6.00
C LYS A 224 -15.93 -13.09 -7.49
N ASP A 225 -17.03 -12.82 -8.20
CA ASP A 225 -17.18 -13.13 -9.64
C ASP A 225 -16.80 -11.95 -10.56
N ALA A 226 -16.15 -10.92 -10.02
CA ALA A 226 -15.73 -9.74 -10.77
C ALA A 226 -14.32 -9.89 -11.37
N ASN A 227 -13.74 -11.10 -11.44
CA ASN A 227 -12.46 -11.36 -12.11
C ASN A 227 -11.29 -10.44 -11.67
N PHE A 228 -11.26 -10.03 -10.40
CA PHE A 228 -10.12 -9.31 -9.83
C PHE A 228 -8.94 -10.25 -9.61
N LYS A 229 -7.72 -9.75 -9.82
CA LYS A 229 -6.51 -10.58 -9.67
C LYS A 229 -6.08 -10.73 -8.21
N GLN A 230 -6.21 -9.67 -7.40
CA GLN A 230 -6.10 -9.61 -5.92
C GLN A 230 -5.90 -8.15 -5.44
N ASN A 231 -6.07 -7.90 -4.14
CA ASN A 231 -5.81 -6.61 -3.46
C ASN A 231 -6.59 -5.42 -4.05
N ILE A 232 -7.92 -5.50 -3.99
CA ILE A 232 -8.81 -4.42 -4.42
C ILE A 232 -8.67 -3.24 -3.46
N ARG A 233 -8.50 -2.02 -3.98
CA ARG A 233 -8.38 -0.80 -3.16
C ARG A 233 -9.36 0.28 -3.60
N ALA A 234 -9.96 0.97 -2.63
CA ALA A 234 -10.79 2.13 -2.88
C ALA A 234 -9.92 3.34 -3.25
N SER A 235 -10.35 4.12 -4.23
CA SER A 235 -9.61 5.28 -4.71
C SER A 235 -10.53 6.45 -5.03
N LEU A 236 -9.97 7.64 -4.85
CA LEU A 236 -10.61 8.93 -5.09
C LEU A 236 -9.74 9.76 -6.03
N ASP A 237 -10.30 10.21 -7.15
CA ASP A 237 -9.62 11.05 -8.12
C ASP A 237 -10.36 12.37 -8.38
N HIS A 238 -9.65 13.29 -9.02
CA HIS A 238 -10.16 14.62 -9.34
C HIS A 238 -11.44 14.58 -10.21
N ASP A 239 -11.54 13.64 -11.16
CA ASP A 239 -12.69 13.52 -12.07
C ASP A 239 -13.96 13.16 -11.29
N ALA A 240 -13.85 12.23 -10.33
CA ALA A 240 -14.94 11.88 -9.43
C ALA A 240 -15.40 13.09 -8.61
N ILE A 241 -14.45 13.82 -8.01
CA ILE A 241 -14.77 14.99 -7.17
C ILE A 241 -15.44 16.08 -8.02
N ALA A 242 -14.89 16.37 -9.20
CA ALA A 242 -15.45 17.35 -10.12
C ALA A 242 -16.87 16.97 -10.57
N HIS A 243 -17.09 15.69 -10.90
CA HIS A 243 -18.41 15.18 -11.28
C HIS A 243 -19.43 15.33 -10.14
N ILE A 244 -19.05 14.93 -8.92
CA ILE A 244 -19.89 15.02 -7.72
C ILE A 244 -20.27 16.47 -7.44
N LEU A 245 -19.30 17.39 -7.39
CA LEU A 245 -19.58 18.79 -7.06
C LEU A 245 -20.36 19.50 -8.18
N LYS A 246 -20.14 19.14 -9.45
CA LYS A 246 -20.93 19.67 -10.56
C LYS A 246 -22.40 19.27 -10.46
N ARG A 247 -22.69 18.02 -10.10
CA ARG A 247 -24.05 17.48 -10.04
C ARG A 247 -24.75 17.78 -8.72
N ASN A 248 -24.04 17.67 -7.61
CA ASN A 248 -24.60 17.65 -6.26
C ASN A 248 -23.95 18.66 -5.32
N GLY A 249 -23.00 19.48 -5.78
CA GLY A 249 -22.38 20.52 -4.95
C GLY A 249 -23.33 21.67 -4.62
N VAL A 250 -22.94 22.52 -3.67
CA VAL A 250 -23.76 23.65 -3.14
C VAL A 250 -24.43 24.51 -4.22
N ASN A 251 -23.75 24.71 -5.37
CA ASN A 251 -24.24 25.55 -6.46
C ASN A 251 -24.89 24.77 -7.61
N SER A 252 -25.09 23.46 -7.47
CA SER A 252 -25.58 22.59 -8.54
C SER A 252 -27.08 22.79 -8.81
N VAL A 253 -27.51 22.35 -9.99
CA VAL A 253 -28.93 22.37 -10.38
C VAL A 253 -29.77 21.49 -9.45
N ASN A 254 -29.24 20.34 -9.04
CA ASN A 254 -29.96 19.42 -8.17
C ASN A 254 -30.23 20.03 -6.78
N VAL A 255 -29.25 20.73 -6.22
CA VAL A 255 -29.44 21.44 -4.94
C VAL A 255 -30.45 22.57 -5.08
N LYS A 256 -30.44 23.29 -6.22
CA LYS A 256 -31.49 24.27 -6.54
C LYS A 256 -32.88 23.67 -6.66
N ASN A 257 -32.97 22.38 -7.01
CA ASN A 257 -34.21 21.61 -7.09
C ASN A 257 -34.61 20.96 -5.75
N GLY A 258 -33.91 21.24 -4.66
CA GLY A 258 -34.26 20.78 -3.31
C GLY A 258 -33.47 19.57 -2.79
N GLU A 259 -32.46 19.07 -3.53
CA GLU A 259 -31.57 18.03 -3.01
C GLU A 259 -30.56 18.59 -1.99
N SER A 260 -30.06 17.72 -1.11
CA SER A 260 -29.05 18.11 -0.12
C SER A 260 -27.67 18.25 -0.77
N PRO A 261 -26.92 19.34 -0.50
CA PRO A 261 -25.63 19.56 -1.12
C PRO A 261 -24.55 18.59 -0.60
N ILE A 262 -23.62 18.26 -1.50
CA ILE A 262 -22.37 17.56 -1.23
C ILE A 262 -21.23 18.59 -1.13
N THR A 263 -20.45 18.48 -0.08
CA THR A 263 -19.26 19.31 0.21
C THR A 263 -17.99 18.46 0.20
N TYR A 264 -16.82 19.09 0.35
CA TYR A 264 -15.58 18.34 0.56
C TYR A 264 -15.59 17.51 1.84
N ASP A 265 -16.29 17.95 2.89
CA ASP A 265 -16.50 17.16 4.11
C ASP A 265 -17.29 15.89 3.84
N ASP A 266 -18.36 15.97 3.06
CA ASP A 266 -19.14 14.80 2.68
C ASP A 266 -18.29 13.81 1.87
N ILE A 267 -17.53 14.32 0.89
CA ILE A 267 -16.64 13.50 0.06
C ILE A 267 -15.52 12.89 0.92
N ALA A 268 -14.95 13.61 1.88
CA ALA A 268 -13.92 13.06 2.76
C ALA A 268 -14.45 11.88 3.61
N ASN A 269 -15.75 11.88 3.91
CA ASN A 269 -16.42 10.85 4.69
C ASN A 269 -17.05 9.72 3.86
N TYR A 270 -16.85 9.69 2.53
CA TYR A 270 -17.54 8.73 1.66
C TYR A 270 -17.29 7.26 2.03
N ARG A 271 -16.07 6.91 2.46
CA ARG A 271 -15.73 5.54 2.90
C ARG A 271 -16.44 5.14 4.18
N TYR A 272 -16.72 6.08 5.10
CA TYR A 272 -17.55 5.78 6.26
C TYR A 272 -18.95 5.33 5.83
N ILE A 273 -19.53 5.98 4.82
CA ILE A 273 -20.84 5.60 4.27
C ILE A 273 -20.79 4.22 3.65
N VAL A 274 -19.76 3.91 2.85
CA VAL A 274 -19.61 2.58 2.23
C VAL A 274 -19.46 1.48 3.29
N ASN A 275 -18.55 1.67 4.24
CA ASN A 275 -18.24 0.64 5.26
C ASN A 275 -19.41 0.40 6.23
N ASN A 276 -20.25 1.42 6.47
CA ASN A 276 -21.40 1.35 7.38
C ASN A 276 -22.74 1.33 6.67
N ALA A 277 -22.77 1.06 5.36
CA ALA A 277 -23.97 1.05 4.55
C ALA A 277 -25.02 0.07 5.09
N ASP A 278 -26.29 0.46 5.02
CA ASP A 278 -27.44 -0.36 5.40
C ASP A 278 -27.81 -1.34 4.28
N ALA A 279 -27.46 -1.01 3.03
CA ALA A 279 -27.49 -1.93 1.91
C ALA A 279 -26.36 -1.64 0.92
N ILE A 280 -25.85 -2.69 0.28
CA ILE A 280 -24.84 -2.58 -0.78
C ILE A 280 -25.29 -3.48 -1.94
N LEU A 281 -25.35 -2.92 -3.14
CA LEU A 281 -25.78 -3.60 -4.35
C LEU A 281 -24.67 -3.57 -5.40
N ARG A 282 -24.46 -4.69 -6.10
CA ARG A 282 -23.57 -4.76 -7.27
C ARG A 282 -24.42 -4.75 -8.54
N THR A 283 -24.15 -3.81 -9.45
CA THR A 283 -24.92 -3.61 -10.68
C THR A 283 -24.00 -3.38 -11.88
N LEU A 284 -24.57 -3.29 -13.09
CA LEU A 284 -23.88 -2.78 -14.26
C LEU A 284 -24.33 -1.35 -14.55
N ASP A 285 -23.37 -0.47 -14.85
CA ASP A 285 -23.69 0.84 -15.39
C ASP A 285 -24.11 0.76 -16.87
N ASN A 286 -24.38 1.93 -17.47
CA ASN A 286 -24.77 2.06 -18.87
C ASN A 286 -23.72 1.61 -19.89
N GLU A 287 -22.48 1.46 -19.46
CA GLU A 287 -21.33 1.07 -20.28
C GLU A 287 -20.91 -0.38 -19.99
N ASP A 288 -21.80 -1.17 -19.38
CA ASP A 288 -21.56 -2.55 -18.96
C ASP A 288 -20.39 -2.70 -17.98
N LYS A 289 -20.07 -1.63 -17.23
CA LYS A 289 -19.04 -1.66 -16.19
C LYS A 289 -19.67 -2.02 -14.86
N GLU A 290 -18.98 -2.87 -14.11
CA GLU A 290 -19.42 -3.27 -12.79
C GLU A 290 -19.29 -2.12 -11.79
N VAL A 291 -20.35 -1.86 -11.04
CA VAL A 291 -20.39 -0.84 -10.00
C VAL A 291 -20.95 -1.41 -8.71
N ILE A 292 -20.50 -0.86 -7.58
CA ILE A 292 -21.07 -1.08 -6.26
C ILE A 292 -21.77 0.19 -5.83
N SER A 293 -23.02 0.08 -5.42
CA SER A 293 -23.82 1.16 -4.86
C SER A 293 -24.08 0.88 -3.38
N ALA A 294 -23.53 1.72 -2.52
CA ALA A 294 -23.72 1.67 -1.07
C ALA A 294 -24.78 2.70 -0.65
N PHE A 295 -25.78 2.25 0.10
CA PHE A 295 -26.89 3.06 0.60
C PHE A 295 -26.82 3.16 2.11
N LYS A 296 -26.85 4.39 2.64
CA LYS A 296 -26.87 4.65 4.08
C LYS A 296 -28.06 5.53 4.43
N GLN A 297 -28.93 5.04 5.30
CA GLN A 297 -29.97 5.83 5.93
C GLN A 297 -29.34 6.80 6.93
N ILE A 298 -29.67 8.08 6.77
CA ILE A 298 -29.27 9.19 7.65
C ILE A 298 -30.50 10.09 7.86
N ASN A 299 -30.32 11.39 8.13
CA ASN A 299 -31.41 12.36 8.03
C ASN A 299 -31.74 12.59 6.54
N GLY A 300 -32.52 11.68 5.95
CA GLY A 300 -32.54 11.39 4.52
C GLY A 300 -31.70 10.15 4.21
N TYR A 301 -31.10 10.05 3.04
CA TYR A 301 -30.16 8.98 2.74
C TYR A 301 -29.00 9.46 1.90
N ALA A 302 -27.86 8.79 2.02
CA ALA A 302 -26.69 8.98 1.19
C ALA A 302 -26.48 7.76 0.30
N VAL A 303 -26.09 8.00 -0.95
CA VAL A 303 -25.69 6.95 -1.89
C VAL A 303 -24.28 7.24 -2.36
N VAL A 304 -23.45 6.20 -2.33
CA VAL A 304 -22.09 6.22 -2.86
C VAL A 304 -21.97 5.14 -3.93
N VAL A 305 -21.48 5.52 -5.11
CA VAL A 305 -21.29 4.60 -6.23
C VAL A 305 -19.81 4.52 -6.58
N GLU A 306 -19.25 3.32 -6.48
CA GLU A 306 -17.88 3.01 -6.84
C GLU A 306 -17.85 2.06 -8.04
N GLN A 307 -17.02 2.36 -9.03
CA GLN A 307 -16.80 1.49 -10.18
C GLN A 307 -15.70 0.48 -9.87
N ALA A 308 -15.98 -0.81 -10.13
CA ALA A 308 -15.01 -1.89 -10.11
C ALA A 308 -14.16 -1.86 -11.40
N VAL A 309 -12.87 -1.50 -11.25
CA VAL A 309 -11.90 -1.44 -12.35
C VAL A 309 -10.90 -2.59 -12.21
N ASN A 310 -11.28 -3.75 -12.72
CA ASN A 310 -10.59 -5.03 -12.52
C ASN A 310 -9.13 -5.00 -13.02
N LYS A 311 -8.87 -4.30 -14.13
CA LYS A 311 -7.52 -4.13 -14.70
C LYS A 311 -6.56 -3.40 -13.75
N LYS A 312 -7.08 -2.53 -12.86
CA LYS A 312 -6.29 -1.77 -11.89
C LYS A 312 -6.38 -2.33 -10.46
N ASN A 313 -7.26 -3.30 -10.21
CA ASN A 313 -7.67 -3.74 -8.88
C ASN A 313 -8.18 -2.58 -8.00
N GLU A 314 -9.05 -1.73 -8.55
CA GLU A 314 -9.52 -0.53 -7.87
C GLU A 314 -11.05 -0.43 -7.83
N LEU A 315 -11.56 0.10 -6.72
CA LEU A 315 -12.90 0.65 -6.59
C LEU A 315 -12.78 2.17 -6.71
N VAL A 316 -13.16 2.73 -7.85
CA VAL A 316 -13.02 4.17 -8.12
C VAL A 316 -14.33 4.86 -7.79
N LEU A 317 -14.34 5.84 -6.88
CA LEU A 317 -15.54 6.65 -6.64
C LEU A 317 -16.01 7.29 -7.94
N LYS A 318 -17.29 7.17 -8.28
CA LYS A 318 -17.88 7.78 -9.49
C LYS A 318 -18.83 8.91 -9.16
N THR A 319 -19.67 8.68 -8.16
CA THR A 319 -20.64 9.67 -7.71
C THR A 319 -21.03 9.42 -6.28
N MET A 320 -21.54 10.48 -5.65
CA MET A 320 -22.09 10.51 -4.33
C MET A 320 -23.18 11.57 -4.30
N PHE A 321 -24.30 11.28 -3.65
CA PHE A 321 -25.39 12.23 -3.47
C PHE A 321 -26.15 11.96 -2.17
N LYS A 322 -26.88 12.98 -1.70
CA LYS A 322 -27.80 12.90 -0.56
C LYS A 322 -29.19 13.28 -1.03
N SER A 323 -30.20 12.56 -0.57
CA SER A 323 -31.60 12.85 -0.88
C SER A 323 -32.47 12.63 0.36
N ASN A 324 -33.68 13.15 0.35
CA ASN A 324 -34.60 13.09 1.48
C ASN A 324 -35.38 11.76 1.49
N GLY A 325 -35.87 11.37 2.66
CA GLY A 325 -36.69 10.16 2.82
C GLY A 325 -35.89 8.88 3.09
N ASP A 326 -36.48 7.74 2.73
CA ASP A 326 -35.92 6.40 2.93
C ASP A 326 -35.19 5.92 1.66
N TYR A 327 -33.97 5.41 1.80
CA TYR A 327 -33.20 4.86 0.68
C TYR A 327 -33.92 3.70 -0.03
N LYS A 328 -34.81 2.98 0.66
CA LYS A 328 -35.62 1.91 0.07
C LYS A 328 -36.61 2.43 -0.97
N ASN A 329 -36.91 3.73 -0.94
CA ASN A 329 -37.76 4.36 -1.95
C ASN A 329 -37.00 4.75 -3.22
N ASN A 330 -35.66 4.68 -3.21
CA ASN A 330 -34.83 4.95 -4.37
C ASN A 330 -35.09 3.93 -5.49
N ASP A 331 -35.26 4.41 -6.73
CA ASP A 331 -35.60 3.57 -7.87
C ASP A 331 -34.54 2.50 -8.14
N VAL A 332 -33.26 2.85 -8.01
CA VAL A 332 -32.15 1.89 -8.14
C VAL A 332 -32.27 0.81 -7.08
N TYR A 333 -32.52 1.20 -5.83
CA TYR A 333 -32.68 0.21 -4.78
C TYR A 333 -33.89 -0.71 -5.05
N LYS A 334 -35.03 -0.17 -5.46
CA LYS A 334 -36.23 -0.97 -5.78
C LYS A 334 -36.00 -1.94 -6.94
N GLU A 335 -35.42 -1.45 -8.03
CA GLU A 335 -35.15 -2.25 -9.23
C GLU A 335 -34.22 -3.44 -8.89
N PHE A 336 -33.14 -3.18 -8.15
CA PHE A 336 -32.12 -4.20 -7.87
C PHE A 336 -32.36 -5.03 -6.61
N SER A 337 -33.19 -4.58 -5.67
CA SER A 337 -33.63 -5.42 -4.55
C SER A 337 -34.76 -6.39 -4.95
N SER A 338 -35.49 -6.09 -6.04
CA SER A 338 -36.58 -6.95 -6.54
C SER A 338 -36.10 -8.11 -7.42
N THR A 339 -34.89 -8.03 -7.99
CA THR A 339 -34.25 -9.10 -8.78
C THR A 339 -33.54 -10.15 -7.91
N SER A 340 -33.77 -10.14 -6.60
CA SER A 340 -33.04 -10.89 -5.57
C SER A 340 -33.37 -12.39 -5.47
N LEU A 341 -33.34 -13.14 -6.56
CA LEU A 341 -33.28 -14.61 -6.50
C LEU A 341 -32.12 -15.24 -7.30
N ASP A 342 -31.45 -14.48 -8.16
CA ASP A 342 -30.18 -14.89 -8.74
C ASP A 342 -29.15 -13.78 -8.56
N ALA A 343 -28.19 -14.00 -7.67
CA ALA A 343 -26.99 -13.16 -7.52
C ALA A 343 -26.13 -13.05 -8.81
N ASN A 344 -26.57 -13.69 -9.91
CA ASN A 344 -25.98 -13.70 -11.24
C ASN A 344 -26.70 -12.82 -12.27
N ALA A 345 -27.86 -12.22 -11.97
CA ALA A 345 -28.58 -11.39 -12.92
C ALA A 345 -27.96 -9.98 -13.03
N LYS A 346 -26.96 -9.83 -13.90
CA LYS A 346 -26.40 -8.53 -14.29
C LYS A 346 -27.42 -7.75 -15.12
N VAL A 347 -28.18 -6.85 -14.50
CA VAL A 347 -29.12 -5.95 -15.20
C VAL A 347 -28.47 -4.57 -15.39
N ARG A 348 -28.58 -4.01 -16.59
CA ARG A 348 -28.06 -2.66 -16.93
C ARG A 348 -28.88 -1.60 -16.23
N HIS A 349 -28.22 -0.67 -15.53
CA HIS A 349 -28.88 0.48 -14.95
C HIS A 349 -28.48 1.80 -15.61
N ARG A 350 -29.49 2.61 -15.95
CA ARG A 350 -29.30 4.03 -16.25
C ARG A 350 -29.18 4.81 -14.96
N LEU A 351 -27.96 5.29 -14.65
CA LEU A 351 -27.72 6.34 -13.64
C LEU A 351 -28.57 7.58 -13.98
N SER A 352 -29.85 7.57 -13.61
CA SER A 352 -30.72 8.72 -13.71
C SER A 352 -30.49 9.54 -12.43
N SER A 353 -29.99 10.75 -12.60
CA SER A 353 -29.87 11.74 -11.52
C SER A 353 -31.22 12.40 -11.21
N HIS A 354 -32.34 11.72 -11.45
CA HIS A 354 -33.68 12.25 -11.28
C HIS A 354 -34.31 11.56 -10.07
N GLY A 355 -34.06 12.11 -8.88
CA GLY A 355 -35.04 11.95 -7.80
C GLY A 355 -36.37 12.52 -8.28
N GLY A 356 -37.45 11.75 -8.13
CA GLY A 356 -38.77 12.08 -8.63
C GLY A 356 -39.22 13.49 -8.27
N ALA A 357 -39.30 14.35 -9.27
CA ALA A 357 -40.19 15.50 -9.20
C ALA A 357 -41.60 14.98 -9.48
N GLU A 358 -42.37 14.73 -8.42
CA GLU A 358 -43.83 14.74 -8.56
C GLU A 358 -44.21 16.14 -9.08
N LYS A 359 -44.69 16.18 -10.32
CA LYS A 359 -45.38 17.35 -10.85
C LYS A 359 -46.65 17.52 -10.02
N ASN A 360 -46.61 18.42 -9.05
CA ASN A 360 -47.83 19.02 -8.53
C ASN A 360 -48.44 19.86 -9.65
N ASN A 361 -49.37 19.25 -10.40
CA ASN A 361 -50.30 19.99 -11.21
C ASN A 361 -51.28 20.68 -10.26
N THR A 362 -51.26 22.01 -10.24
CA THR A 362 -52.41 22.82 -9.80
C THR A 362 -52.58 23.96 -10.78
#